data_AF-A0A969F5A1-F1
#
_entry.id   AF-A0A969F5A1-F1
#
_cell.length_a   1.000
_cell.length_b   1.000
_cell.length_c   1.000
_cell.angle_alpha   90.00
_cell.angle_beta   90.00
_cell.angle_gamma   90.00
#
_symmetry.space_group_name_H-M   'P 1'
#
loop_
_entity.id
_entity.type
_entity.pdbx_description
1 polymer ?
#
loop_
_entity_poly.entity_id
_entity_poly.type
_entity_poly.pdbx_seq_one_letter_code
_entity_poly.pdbx_strand_id
1 'polypeptide(L)'
;MEATWEEALELVASKLNGVGEKAAGLSGDRLSNEDLFLFQKLLRQGVKTPHIDLGNRTLAGGDVTAQVGISSGSNLGELGKGDAIVVVACDLHEEEPIWWLRVKQAAQRGATLVILNGRATRLDKYAAHTIHYQPGQASNTLRQLVNATKIEVETANPSPIKTAADALINAQNLVAFYGAEGVTLAETETLARLLGNLLLVKADNPHAGGRNNGLIAVWPHNNTQGAWDMGVHPTFGPGYKALDNAGKDAAGIYTAVQNGTLSALYVVGTDPVGDGFLADRGKLEFLVVQELFLTETAKLADVVLPAQSWAERDGTFTSGERRVQRYFPAIPPVGESREDWRISAQIGEKLGLGKVPFAASLIFKELATAVPPYKGMDYRSLARVEEQWPIMGRDDLYYGGTGYDNKSGLGQQWAVAAESGSVESFDAAEPATKDTNSVR
;
A
#
# COMPACT_ATOMS: atom_id res chain seq x y z
N MET A 1 -9.73 -10.59 32.78
CA MET A 1 -11.05 -10.22 33.34
C MET A 1 -11.86 -9.67 32.17
N GLU A 2 -13.11 -10.07 32.02
CA GLU A 2 -14.01 -9.46 31.03
C GLU A 2 -14.53 -8.12 31.57
N ALA A 3 -14.69 -7.13 30.70
CA ALA A 3 -15.17 -5.79 31.04
C ALA A 3 -16.21 -5.34 30.02
N THR A 4 -17.07 -4.40 30.41
CA THR A 4 -18.04 -3.83 29.48
C THR A 4 -17.35 -2.89 28.48
N TRP A 5 -17.95 -2.68 27.31
CA TRP A 5 -17.46 -1.71 26.33
C TRP A 5 -17.31 -0.30 26.90
N GLU A 6 -18.24 0.15 27.75
CA GLU A 6 -18.19 1.50 28.31
C GLU A 6 -16.98 1.66 29.24
N GLU A 7 -16.74 0.70 30.13
CA GLU A 7 -15.58 0.69 31.03
C GLU A 7 -14.27 0.63 30.24
N ALA A 8 -14.19 -0.23 29.23
CA ALA A 8 -12.98 -0.37 28.40
C ALA A 8 -12.68 0.92 27.62
N LEU A 9 -13.68 1.50 26.97
CA LEU A 9 -13.53 2.74 26.19
C LEU A 9 -13.18 3.93 27.09
N GLU A 10 -13.78 4.03 28.28
CA GLU A 10 -13.45 5.07 29.27
C GLU A 10 -12.02 4.92 29.78
N LEU A 11 -11.59 3.69 30.10
CA LEU A 11 -10.22 3.42 30.51
C LEU A 11 -9.22 3.82 29.41
N VAL A 12 -9.47 3.40 28.16
CA VAL A 12 -8.60 3.75 27.03
C VAL A 12 -8.54 5.26 26.82
N ALA A 13 -9.68 5.95 26.78
CA ALA A 13 -9.72 7.40 26.61
C ALA A 13 -8.98 8.11 27.76
N SER A 14 -9.23 7.73 29.02
CA SER A 14 -8.58 8.35 30.18
C SER A 14 -7.06 8.15 30.18
N LYS A 15 -6.58 6.99 29.75
CA LYS A 15 -5.14 6.66 29.73
C LYS A 15 -4.39 7.26 28.54
N LEU A 16 -5.08 7.54 27.43
CA LEU A 16 -4.49 8.19 26.26
C LEU A 16 -4.62 9.73 26.30
N ASN A 17 -5.54 10.26 27.11
CA ASN A 17 -5.75 11.71 27.20
C ASN A 17 -4.50 12.43 27.74
N GLY A 18 -4.00 13.40 26.99
CA GLY A 18 -2.86 14.23 27.39
C GLY A 18 -1.48 13.55 27.32
N VAL A 19 -1.38 12.32 26.80
CA VAL A 19 -0.09 11.61 26.68
C VAL A 19 0.82 12.24 25.61
N GLY A 20 0.26 12.70 24.48
CA GLY A 20 0.99 13.37 23.41
C GLY A 20 2.07 12.46 22.80
N GLU A 21 3.27 13.01 22.57
CA GLU A 21 4.41 12.33 21.91
C GLU A 21 4.96 11.10 22.67
N LYS A 22 4.54 10.86 23.92
CA LYS A 22 4.84 9.63 24.65
C LYS A 22 3.94 8.45 24.26
N ALA A 23 2.97 8.67 23.37
CA ALA A 23 2.14 7.63 22.78
C ALA A 23 2.56 7.36 21.34
N ALA A 24 2.33 6.15 20.86
CA ALA A 24 2.44 5.79 19.45
C ALA A 24 1.28 4.89 19.00
N GLY A 25 1.06 4.84 17.70
CA GLY A 25 0.12 3.93 17.06
C GLY A 25 0.77 3.06 16.01
N LEU A 26 0.34 1.80 15.97
CA LEU A 26 0.68 0.87 14.90
C LEU A 26 -0.61 0.28 14.34
N SER A 27 -0.75 0.29 13.02
CA SER A 27 -1.86 -0.40 12.37
C SER A 27 -1.39 -1.46 11.38
N GLY A 28 -2.25 -2.45 11.12
CA GLY A 28 -2.16 -3.27 9.93
C GLY A 28 -2.75 -2.56 8.71
N ASP A 29 -2.30 -2.97 7.54
CA ASP A 29 -2.75 -2.55 6.21
C ASP A 29 -3.81 -3.48 5.61
N ARG A 30 -4.46 -4.29 6.46
CA ARG A 30 -5.66 -5.08 6.14
C ARG A 30 -6.97 -4.39 6.50
N LEU A 31 -6.88 -3.30 7.28
CA LEU A 31 -8.00 -2.48 7.73
C LEU A 31 -8.60 -1.67 6.57
N SER A 32 -9.86 -1.27 6.68
CA SER A 32 -10.51 -0.43 5.65
C SER A 32 -9.96 0.99 5.65
N ASN A 33 -10.19 1.72 4.55
CA ASN A 33 -9.84 3.14 4.47
C ASN A 33 -10.51 3.94 5.59
N GLU A 34 -11.75 3.61 5.95
CA GLU A 34 -12.49 4.26 7.03
C GLU A 34 -11.85 4.00 8.40
N ASP A 35 -11.42 2.76 8.66
CA ASP A 35 -10.72 2.37 9.89
C ASP A 35 -9.40 3.14 10.01
N LEU A 36 -8.58 3.12 8.96
CA LEU A 36 -7.27 3.77 8.90
C LEU A 36 -7.38 5.29 9.04
N PHE A 37 -8.39 5.89 8.38
CA PHE A 37 -8.66 7.32 8.46
C PHE A 37 -9.05 7.77 9.87
N LEU A 38 -9.91 7.03 10.56
CA LEU A 38 -10.29 7.37 11.92
C LEU A 38 -9.19 7.03 12.94
N PHE A 39 -8.43 5.96 12.71
CA PHE A 39 -7.28 5.62 13.56
C PHE A 39 -6.24 6.74 13.57
N GLN A 40 -5.79 7.21 12.39
CA GLN A 40 -4.83 8.31 12.35
C GLN A 40 -5.42 9.61 12.90
N LYS A 41 -6.73 9.86 12.69
CA LYS A 41 -7.42 11.05 13.21
C LYS A 41 -7.45 11.02 14.74
N LEU A 42 -7.78 9.87 15.32
CA LEU A 42 -7.77 9.65 16.76
C LEU A 42 -6.39 9.94 17.34
N LEU A 43 -5.33 9.39 16.75
CA LEU A 43 -3.98 9.55 17.29
C LEU A 43 -3.44 10.97 17.12
N ARG A 44 -3.63 11.59 15.94
CA ARG A 44 -3.10 12.95 15.69
C ARG A 44 -3.91 14.05 16.37
N GLN A 45 -5.24 13.93 16.41
CA GLN A 45 -6.10 14.99 16.93
C GLN A 45 -6.52 14.75 18.38
N GLY A 46 -6.83 13.51 18.75
CA GLY A 46 -7.26 13.13 20.10
C GLY A 46 -6.08 12.93 21.04
N VAL A 47 -5.20 11.98 20.72
CA VAL A 47 -4.02 11.65 21.54
C VAL A 47 -2.90 12.69 21.39
N LYS A 48 -2.86 13.39 20.25
CA LYS A 48 -1.85 14.39 19.88
C LYS A 48 -0.44 13.81 19.72
N THR A 49 -0.35 12.63 19.11
CA THR A 49 0.93 12.04 18.73
C THR A 49 1.11 12.03 17.21
N PRO A 50 2.31 12.39 16.70
CA PRO A 50 2.65 12.19 15.29
C PRO A 50 3.17 10.77 15.02
N HIS A 51 3.42 9.95 16.05
CA HIS A 51 4.06 8.63 15.94
C HIS A 51 3.05 7.57 15.49
N ILE A 52 2.91 7.41 14.17
CA ILE A 52 1.96 6.51 13.54
C ILE A 52 2.64 5.86 12.34
N ASP A 53 2.57 4.54 12.27
CA ASP A 53 3.05 3.80 11.10
C ASP A 53 2.35 2.44 10.97
N LEU A 54 2.62 1.75 9.86
CA LEU A 54 2.25 0.35 9.70
C LEU A 54 3.16 -0.54 10.53
N GLY A 55 2.58 -1.45 11.32
CA GLY A 55 3.34 -2.38 12.18
C GLY A 55 4.31 -3.26 11.39
N ASN A 56 3.89 -3.70 10.20
CA ASN A 56 4.69 -4.57 9.35
C ASN A 56 4.97 -3.92 7.99
N ARG A 57 5.59 -2.73 8.00
CA ARG A 57 5.89 -1.99 6.77
C ARG A 57 7.08 -2.61 6.03
N THR A 58 6.80 -3.44 5.04
CA THR A 58 7.81 -4.13 4.23
C THR A 58 8.06 -3.49 2.86
N LEU A 59 7.11 -2.69 2.35
CA LEU A 59 7.21 -2.03 1.05
C LEU A 59 6.91 -0.52 1.15
N ALA A 60 7.77 0.31 0.56
CA ALA A 60 7.62 1.77 0.49
C ALA A 60 7.29 2.25 -0.94
N GLY A 61 7.11 3.57 -1.12
CA GLY A 61 6.89 4.20 -2.43
C GLY A 61 5.42 4.49 -2.76
N GLY A 62 4.56 4.56 -1.74
CA GLY A 62 3.15 4.94 -1.93
C GLY A 62 3.00 6.38 -2.43
N ASP A 63 3.89 7.28 -2.01
CA ASP A 63 3.99 8.68 -2.47
C ASP A 63 4.36 8.80 -3.96
N VAL A 64 5.24 7.92 -4.44
CA VAL A 64 5.59 7.84 -5.86
C VAL A 64 4.43 7.24 -6.66
N THR A 65 3.83 6.15 -6.16
CA THR A 65 2.69 5.49 -6.81
C THR A 65 1.48 6.43 -6.92
N ALA A 66 1.28 7.33 -5.97
CA ALA A 66 0.24 8.36 -6.07
C ALA A 66 0.46 9.37 -7.21
N GLN A 67 1.72 9.59 -7.61
CA GLN A 67 2.09 10.57 -8.63
C GLN A 67 2.21 9.98 -10.03
N VAL A 68 2.77 8.77 -10.15
CA VAL A 68 3.08 8.11 -11.44
C VAL A 68 2.60 6.67 -11.54
N GLY A 69 1.75 6.23 -10.61
CA GLY A 69 1.11 4.93 -10.68
C GLY A 69 0.26 4.70 -11.92
N ILE A 70 -0.15 3.45 -12.15
CA ILE A 70 -0.90 3.04 -13.35
C ILE A 70 -2.10 3.97 -13.63
N SER A 71 -2.11 4.66 -14.77
CA SER A 71 -3.09 5.74 -15.06
C SER A 71 -4.54 5.24 -15.14
N SER A 72 -5.50 6.15 -14.93
CA SER A 72 -6.92 5.82 -15.02
C SER A 72 -7.31 5.26 -16.41
N GLY A 73 -8.22 4.28 -16.43
CA GLY A 73 -8.68 3.64 -17.67
C GLY A 73 -7.68 2.65 -18.29
N SER A 74 -6.58 2.35 -17.60
CA SER A 74 -5.64 1.32 -18.02
C SER A 74 -6.23 -0.09 -17.93
N ASN A 75 -5.88 -0.93 -18.90
CA ASN A 75 -6.27 -2.33 -18.97
C ASN A 75 -5.07 -3.17 -19.46
N LEU A 76 -4.39 -3.87 -18.55
CA LEU A 76 -3.27 -4.75 -18.91
C LEU A 76 -3.66 -5.87 -19.89
N GLY A 77 -4.96 -6.16 -20.06
CA GLY A 77 -5.47 -7.08 -21.08
C GLY A 77 -5.29 -6.60 -22.52
N GLU A 78 -5.06 -5.30 -22.73
CA GLU A 78 -4.85 -4.69 -24.05
C GLU A 78 -3.38 -4.65 -24.46
N LEU A 79 -2.46 -4.82 -23.51
CA LEU A 79 -1.02 -4.76 -23.77
C LEU A 79 -0.57 -5.87 -24.73
N GLY A 80 0.24 -5.54 -25.72
CA GLY A 80 0.73 -6.47 -26.73
C GLY A 80 1.96 -5.94 -27.47
N LYS A 81 2.14 -6.35 -28.72
CA LYS A 81 3.28 -5.92 -29.54
C LYS A 81 3.44 -4.40 -29.57
N GLY A 82 4.62 -3.92 -29.15
CA GLY A 82 4.95 -2.49 -29.07
C GLY A 82 4.87 -1.89 -27.66
N ASP A 83 4.25 -2.61 -26.72
CA ASP A 83 4.23 -2.26 -25.30
C ASP A 83 5.34 -2.97 -24.54
N ALA A 84 5.70 -2.45 -23.37
CA ALA A 84 6.66 -3.07 -22.48
C ALA A 84 6.19 -3.11 -21.02
N ILE A 85 6.66 -4.15 -20.33
CA ILE A 85 6.44 -4.36 -18.90
C ILE A 85 7.80 -4.63 -18.26
N VAL A 86 8.13 -3.92 -17.18
CA VAL A 86 9.30 -4.21 -16.35
C VAL A 86 8.86 -4.71 -14.99
N VAL A 87 9.48 -5.79 -14.49
CA VAL A 87 9.20 -6.40 -13.18
C VAL A 87 10.49 -6.41 -12.38
N VAL A 88 10.49 -5.77 -11.21
CA VAL A 88 11.69 -5.57 -10.39
C VAL A 88 11.49 -6.06 -8.96
N ALA A 89 12.39 -6.90 -8.45
CA ALA A 89 12.38 -7.37 -7.07
C ALA A 89 11.02 -7.95 -6.61
N CYS A 90 10.36 -8.74 -7.46
CA CYS A 90 9.14 -9.45 -7.07
C CYS A 90 8.93 -10.75 -7.86
N ASP A 91 8.28 -11.72 -7.19
CA ASP A 91 7.80 -12.97 -7.76
C ASP A 91 6.28 -12.93 -7.84
N LEU A 92 5.76 -12.32 -8.91
CA LEU A 92 4.31 -12.18 -9.12
C LEU A 92 3.56 -13.51 -9.04
N HIS A 93 4.20 -14.66 -9.30
CA HIS A 93 3.51 -15.93 -9.21
C HIS A 93 3.12 -16.29 -7.77
N GLU A 94 3.98 -15.98 -6.80
CA GLU A 94 3.77 -16.29 -5.39
C GLU A 94 3.08 -15.13 -4.66
N GLU A 95 3.41 -13.89 -5.04
CA GLU A 95 2.90 -12.67 -4.40
C GLU A 95 1.53 -12.26 -4.95
N GLU A 96 1.37 -12.19 -6.27
CA GLU A 96 0.18 -11.62 -6.94
C GLU A 96 -0.24 -12.42 -8.19
N PRO A 97 -0.82 -13.62 -8.03
CA PRO A 97 -1.06 -14.56 -9.12
C PRO A 97 -1.93 -14.00 -10.26
N ILE A 98 -2.83 -13.07 -9.96
CA ILE A 98 -3.68 -12.42 -10.96
C ILE A 98 -2.86 -11.49 -11.85
N TRP A 99 -1.94 -10.71 -11.30
CA TRP A 99 -1.01 -9.91 -12.10
C TRP A 99 -0.04 -10.80 -12.88
N TRP A 100 0.44 -11.90 -12.31
CA TRP A 100 1.25 -12.88 -13.05
C TRP A 100 0.53 -13.39 -14.30
N LEU A 101 -0.75 -13.75 -14.20
CA LEU A 101 -1.55 -14.18 -15.35
C LEU A 101 -1.68 -13.07 -16.41
N ARG A 102 -1.97 -11.83 -16.00
CA ARG A 102 -2.14 -10.70 -16.92
C ARG A 102 -0.84 -10.32 -17.63
N VAL A 103 0.28 -10.28 -16.90
CA VAL A 103 1.62 -9.99 -17.46
C VAL A 103 2.06 -11.11 -18.40
N LYS A 104 1.88 -12.37 -18.01
CA LYS A 104 2.13 -13.53 -18.88
C LYS A 104 1.34 -13.44 -20.18
N GLN A 105 0.03 -13.14 -20.11
CA GLN A 105 -0.81 -13.01 -21.29
C GLN A 105 -0.38 -11.83 -22.18
N ALA A 106 0.03 -10.70 -21.60
CA ALA A 106 0.58 -9.57 -22.35
C ALA A 106 1.87 -9.96 -23.10
N ALA A 107 2.79 -10.66 -22.45
CA ALA A 107 4.00 -11.19 -23.09
C ALA A 107 3.65 -12.16 -24.23
N GLN A 108 2.66 -13.04 -24.04
CA GLN A 108 2.19 -13.94 -25.10
C GLN A 108 1.55 -13.22 -26.29
N ARG A 109 0.95 -12.03 -26.07
CA ARG A 109 0.46 -11.13 -27.14
C ARG A 109 1.57 -10.30 -27.80
N GLY A 110 2.82 -10.44 -27.34
CA GLY A 110 3.99 -9.80 -27.92
C GLY A 110 4.49 -8.56 -27.19
N ALA A 111 3.97 -8.23 -26.01
CA ALA A 111 4.54 -7.18 -25.17
C ALA A 111 5.96 -7.57 -24.72
N THR A 112 6.88 -6.61 -24.72
CA THR A 112 8.25 -6.84 -24.27
C THR A 112 8.30 -6.90 -22.76
N LEU A 113 8.62 -8.07 -22.22
CA LEU A 113 8.75 -8.28 -20.79
C LEU A 113 10.23 -8.26 -20.37
N VAL A 114 10.56 -7.39 -19.43
CA VAL A 114 11.88 -7.23 -18.82
C VAL A 114 11.81 -7.59 -17.34
N ILE A 115 12.68 -8.49 -16.87
CA ILE A 115 12.75 -8.92 -15.47
C ILE A 115 14.09 -8.55 -14.86
N LEU A 116 14.05 -7.87 -13.72
CA LEU A 116 15.21 -7.57 -12.88
C LEU A 116 14.96 -8.16 -11.49
N ASN A 117 15.44 -9.39 -11.24
CA ASN A 117 15.22 -10.10 -9.98
C ASN A 117 16.51 -10.74 -9.46
N GLY A 118 16.64 -10.88 -8.14
CA GLY A 118 17.81 -11.49 -7.52
C GLY A 118 17.94 -13.01 -7.77
N ARG A 119 16.83 -13.64 -8.17
CA ARG A 119 16.76 -15.06 -8.55
C ARG A 119 15.85 -15.25 -9.75
N ALA A 120 15.89 -16.45 -10.33
CA ALA A 120 14.95 -16.86 -11.35
C ALA A 120 13.53 -17.07 -10.77
N THR A 121 12.52 -16.64 -11.51
CA THR A 121 11.09 -16.83 -11.18
C THR A 121 10.38 -17.61 -12.28
N ARG A 122 9.09 -17.94 -12.07
CA ARG A 122 8.30 -18.59 -13.12
C ARG A 122 8.00 -17.67 -14.31
N LEU A 123 8.09 -16.35 -14.11
CA LEU A 123 7.79 -15.35 -15.13
C LEU A 123 8.92 -15.22 -16.18
N ASP A 124 10.16 -15.57 -15.82
CA ASP A 124 11.35 -15.54 -16.67
C ASP A 124 11.18 -16.25 -18.01
N LYS A 125 10.39 -17.33 -18.05
CA LYS A 125 10.13 -18.12 -19.27
C LYS A 125 9.42 -17.32 -20.37
N TYR A 126 8.81 -16.19 -20.02
CA TYR A 126 8.07 -15.32 -20.92
C TYR A 126 8.82 -13.99 -21.18
N ALA A 127 9.95 -13.76 -20.51
CA ALA A 127 10.69 -12.51 -20.63
C ALA A 127 11.53 -12.46 -21.91
N ALA A 128 11.56 -11.29 -22.54
CA ALA A 128 12.49 -10.99 -23.63
C ALA A 128 13.89 -10.69 -23.08
N HIS A 129 13.95 -10.08 -21.88
CA HIS A 129 15.20 -9.74 -21.21
C HIS A 129 15.10 -10.12 -19.72
N THR A 130 16.06 -10.92 -19.26
CA THR A 130 16.19 -11.30 -17.85
C THR A 130 17.56 -10.87 -17.34
N ILE A 131 17.58 -10.10 -16.26
CA ILE A 131 18.78 -9.61 -15.60
C ILE A 131 18.73 -10.06 -14.15
N HIS A 132 19.60 -11.00 -13.79
CA HIS A 132 19.75 -11.43 -12.40
C HIS A 132 20.87 -10.70 -11.70
N TYR A 133 20.55 -10.02 -10.61
CA TYR A 133 21.51 -9.31 -9.78
C TYR A 133 21.85 -10.10 -8.52
N GLN A 134 22.99 -9.80 -7.91
CA GLN A 134 23.35 -10.35 -6.61
C GLN A 134 22.53 -9.68 -5.48
N PRO A 135 22.29 -10.35 -4.34
CA PRO A 135 21.63 -9.73 -3.19
C PRO A 135 22.23 -8.36 -2.84
N GLY A 136 21.36 -7.37 -2.59
CA GLY A 136 21.78 -5.98 -2.32
C GLY A 136 22.24 -5.18 -3.55
N GLN A 137 22.11 -5.70 -4.77
CA GLN A 137 22.44 -4.95 -6.01
C GLN A 137 21.21 -4.48 -6.80
N ALA A 138 19.99 -4.72 -6.32
CA ALA A 138 18.75 -4.38 -7.02
C ALA A 138 18.69 -2.90 -7.46
N SER A 139 18.90 -1.99 -6.51
CA SER A 139 18.85 -0.54 -6.73
C SER A 139 19.95 -0.06 -7.69
N ASN A 140 21.16 -0.61 -7.57
CA ASN A 140 22.28 -0.31 -8.46
C ASN A 140 22.03 -0.80 -9.90
N THR A 141 21.57 -2.03 -10.06
CA THR A 141 21.25 -2.60 -11.38
C THR A 141 20.11 -1.82 -12.05
N LEU A 142 19.06 -1.47 -11.32
CA LEU A 142 17.99 -0.63 -11.86
C LEU A 142 18.50 0.77 -12.24
N ARG A 143 19.36 1.38 -11.42
CA ARG A 143 19.97 2.68 -11.73
C ARG A 143 20.80 2.63 -13.01
N GLN A 144 21.57 1.55 -13.22
CA GLN A 144 22.30 1.34 -14.47
C GLN A 144 21.36 1.23 -15.68
N LEU A 145 20.24 0.52 -15.54
CA LEU A 145 19.22 0.42 -16.57
C LEU A 145 18.61 1.79 -16.89
N VAL A 146 18.18 2.54 -15.88
CA VAL A 146 17.59 3.88 -16.09
C VAL A 146 18.61 4.82 -16.73
N ASN A 147 19.87 4.81 -16.30
CA ASN A 147 20.92 5.62 -16.91
C ASN A 147 21.20 5.22 -18.36
N ALA A 148 21.14 3.92 -18.69
CA ALA A 148 21.33 3.44 -20.05
C ALA A 148 20.25 3.92 -21.03
N THR A 149 19.04 4.27 -20.56
CA THR A 149 17.99 4.89 -21.41
C THR A 149 18.37 6.28 -21.91
N LYS A 150 19.29 6.97 -21.22
CA LYS A 150 19.70 8.36 -21.53
C LYS A 150 20.90 8.43 -22.49
N ILE A 151 21.47 7.29 -22.88
CA ILE A 151 22.68 7.21 -23.70
C ILE A 151 22.28 6.78 -25.12
N GLU A 152 22.42 7.64 -26.12
CA GLU A 152 22.02 7.34 -27.51
C GLU A 152 23.11 6.65 -28.35
N VAL A 153 24.18 6.15 -27.74
CA VAL A 153 25.32 5.60 -28.48
C VAL A 153 24.97 4.23 -29.09
N GLU A 154 24.88 4.18 -30.43
CA GLU A 154 24.85 2.93 -31.18
C GLU A 154 26.17 2.17 -30.96
N THR A 155 26.08 1.05 -30.24
CA THR A 155 27.21 0.15 -30.02
C THR A 155 27.00 -1.11 -30.85
N ALA A 156 28.07 -1.59 -31.49
CA ALA A 156 27.99 -2.80 -32.33
C ALA A 156 27.56 -4.05 -31.54
N ASN A 157 27.77 -4.08 -30.22
CA ASN A 157 27.34 -5.13 -29.29
C ASN A 157 26.82 -4.48 -27.99
N PRO A 158 25.54 -4.09 -27.91
CA PRO A 158 24.99 -3.49 -26.71
C PRO A 158 24.98 -4.49 -25.55
N SER A 159 25.21 -4.00 -24.34
CA SER A 159 25.09 -4.83 -23.13
C SER A 159 23.63 -5.31 -22.94
N PRO A 160 23.38 -6.40 -22.19
CA PRO A 160 22.02 -6.84 -21.88
C PRO A 160 21.18 -5.73 -21.22
N ILE A 161 21.79 -4.95 -20.33
CA ILE A 161 21.16 -3.80 -19.68
C ILE A 161 20.77 -2.73 -20.70
N LYS A 162 21.67 -2.40 -21.64
CA LYS A 162 21.39 -1.41 -22.69
C LYS A 162 20.25 -1.86 -23.60
N THR A 163 20.27 -3.12 -24.03
CA THR A 163 19.21 -3.69 -24.88
C THR A 163 17.85 -3.64 -24.17
N ALA A 164 17.80 -4.00 -22.89
CA ALA A 164 16.57 -3.91 -22.10
C ALA A 164 16.12 -2.45 -21.91
N ALA A 165 17.04 -1.53 -21.62
CA ALA A 165 16.76 -0.10 -21.49
C ALA A 165 16.16 0.49 -22.78
N ASP A 166 16.73 0.14 -23.94
CA ASP A 166 16.25 0.59 -25.24
C ASP A 166 14.85 0.05 -25.54
N ALA A 167 14.57 -1.20 -25.18
CA ALA A 167 13.24 -1.78 -25.35
C ALA A 167 12.19 -1.07 -24.48
N LEU A 168 12.53 -0.74 -23.23
CA LEU A 168 11.63 -0.05 -22.30
C LEU A 168 11.35 1.39 -22.73
N ILE A 169 12.40 2.15 -23.10
CA ILE A 169 12.21 3.54 -23.49
C ILE A 169 11.50 3.64 -24.84
N ASN A 170 11.75 2.75 -25.81
CA ASN A 170 11.08 2.83 -27.11
C ASN A 170 9.65 2.29 -27.14
N ALA A 171 9.17 1.69 -26.04
CA ALA A 171 7.82 1.17 -25.94
C ALA A 171 6.76 2.28 -26.09
N GLN A 172 5.62 1.91 -26.68
CA GLN A 172 4.44 2.78 -26.78
C GLN A 172 3.83 2.98 -25.39
N ASN A 173 3.62 1.89 -24.66
CA ASN A 173 3.18 1.89 -23.27
C ASN A 173 4.20 1.17 -22.38
N LEU A 174 4.40 1.67 -21.17
CA LEU A 174 5.32 1.13 -20.17
C LEU A 174 4.63 0.98 -18.81
N VAL A 175 4.48 -0.28 -18.36
CA VAL A 175 4.04 -0.60 -17.00
C VAL A 175 5.22 -1.13 -16.19
N ALA A 176 5.45 -0.54 -15.01
CA ALA A 176 6.54 -0.92 -14.12
C ALA A 176 5.98 -1.54 -12.83
N PHE A 177 6.41 -2.76 -12.52
CA PHE A 177 6.13 -3.44 -11.25
C PHE A 177 7.38 -3.40 -10.37
N TYR A 178 7.19 -3.18 -9.07
CA TYR A 178 8.24 -3.43 -8.08
C TYR A 178 7.69 -4.06 -6.80
N GLY A 179 8.48 -4.92 -6.16
CA GLY A 179 8.18 -5.45 -4.84
C GLY A 179 9.35 -5.32 -3.87
N ALA A 180 9.36 -6.19 -2.86
CA ALA A 180 10.30 -6.18 -1.74
C ALA A 180 11.25 -7.39 -1.73
N GLU A 181 11.34 -8.16 -2.82
CA GLU A 181 12.13 -9.38 -2.84
C GLU A 181 13.64 -9.11 -2.71
N GLY A 182 14.20 -9.55 -1.59
CA GLY A 182 15.65 -9.47 -1.32
C GLY A 182 16.17 -8.04 -1.17
N VAL A 183 15.29 -7.09 -0.83
CA VAL A 183 15.61 -5.67 -0.66
C VAL A 183 15.08 -5.14 0.67
N THR A 184 15.74 -4.12 1.19
CA THR A 184 15.31 -3.41 2.41
C THR A 184 14.22 -2.40 2.09
N LEU A 185 13.50 -1.93 3.13
CA LEU A 185 12.47 -0.89 2.98
C LEU A 185 13.01 0.37 2.26
N ALA A 186 14.20 0.84 2.64
CA ALA A 186 14.85 2.00 2.00
C ALA A 186 15.23 1.74 0.52
N GLU A 187 15.63 0.51 0.19
CA GLU A 187 15.85 0.13 -1.19
C GLU A 187 14.54 0.11 -1.98
N THR A 188 13.42 -0.36 -1.40
CA THR A 188 12.12 -0.34 -2.10
C THR A 188 11.67 1.07 -2.45
N GLU A 189 11.91 2.05 -1.57
CA GLU A 189 11.67 3.46 -1.86
C GLU A 189 12.56 3.94 -3.03
N THR A 190 13.83 3.53 -3.02
CA THR A 190 14.76 3.84 -4.11
C THR A 190 14.31 3.22 -5.44
N LEU A 191 13.82 1.98 -5.43
CA LEU A 191 13.26 1.31 -6.62
C LEU A 191 12.06 2.07 -7.16
N ALA A 192 11.11 2.43 -6.29
CA ALA A 192 9.93 3.21 -6.67
C ALA A 192 10.33 4.53 -7.35
N ARG A 193 11.26 5.30 -6.75
CA ARG A 193 11.74 6.58 -7.30
C ARG A 193 12.47 6.41 -8.63
N LEU A 194 13.30 5.37 -8.78
CA LEU A 194 14.00 5.08 -10.04
C LEU A 194 13.04 4.69 -11.17
N LEU A 195 12.03 3.85 -10.88
CA LEU A 195 11.00 3.49 -11.86
C LEU A 195 10.06 4.67 -12.17
N GLY A 196 9.75 5.49 -11.18
CA GLY A 196 9.00 6.72 -11.40
C GLY A 196 9.75 7.67 -12.33
N ASN A 197 11.06 7.82 -12.13
CA ASN A 197 11.91 8.58 -13.05
C ASN A 197 11.98 7.95 -14.44
N LEU A 198 12.02 6.62 -14.55
CA LEU A 198 11.98 5.92 -15.84
C LEU A 198 10.73 6.31 -16.66
N LEU A 199 9.57 6.38 -16.01
CA LEU A 199 8.30 6.76 -16.63
C LEU A 199 8.26 8.24 -17.08
N LEU A 200 9.16 9.07 -16.56
CA LEU A 200 9.28 10.50 -16.87
C LEU A 200 10.43 10.83 -17.83
N VAL A 201 11.27 9.87 -18.24
CA VAL A 201 12.50 10.13 -19.03
C VAL A 201 12.20 10.85 -20.34
N LYS A 202 11.10 10.54 -21.01
CA LYS A 202 10.69 11.18 -22.27
C LYS A 202 10.08 12.55 -21.97
N ALA A 203 10.88 13.61 -22.03
CA ALA A 203 10.42 14.96 -21.71
C ALA A 203 9.19 15.41 -22.55
N ASP A 204 9.19 15.15 -23.85
CA ASP A 204 8.12 15.59 -24.76
C ASP A 204 6.88 14.68 -24.76
N ASN A 205 7.04 13.42 -24.36
CA ASN A 205 5.97 12.42 -24.36
C ASN A 205 6.23 11.38 -23.25
N PRO A 206 6.09 11.77 -21.97
CA PRO A 206 6.33 10.87 -20.85
C PRO A 206 5.35 9.72 -20.89
N HIS A 207 5.79 8.54 -20.43
CA HIS A 207 4.88 7.42 -20.22
C HIS A 207 3.91 7.72 -19.07
N ALA A 208 4.39 8.36 -18.00
CA ALA A 208 3.57 8.71 -16.85
C ALA A 208 2.32 9.54 -17.26
N GLY A 209 1.15 9.14 -16.77
CA GLY A 209 -0.13 9.78 -17.09
C GLY A 209 -0.81 9.29 -18.38
N GLY A 210 -0.11 8.53 -19.22
CA GLY A 210 -0.72 7.85 -20.37
C GLY A 210 -1.55 6.63 -19.95
N ARG A 211 -2.65 6.34 -20.67
CA ARG A 211 -3.39 5.08 -20.51
C ARG A 211 -2.44 3.89 -20.74
N ASN A 212 -2.58 2.82 -19.96
CA ASN A 212 -1.71 1.64 -20.00
C ASN A 212 -0.24 1.92 -19.61
N ASN A 213 0.02 3.03 -18.91
CA ASN A 213 1.34 3.37 -18.40
C ASN A 213 1.29 3.62 -16.90
N GLY A 214 2.41 3.36 -16.22
CA GLY A 214 2.62 3.78 -14.84
C GLY A 214 3.22 2.70 -13.93
N LEU A 215 3.39 3.07 -12.67
CA LEU A 215 3.98 2.26 -11.61
C LEU A 215 2.92 1.43 -10.89
N ILE A 216 3.25 0.19 -10.56
CA ILE A 216 2.46 -0.70 -9.71
C ILE A 216 3.40 -1.24 -8.63
N ALA A 217 3.12 -0.85 -7.39
CA ALA A 217 3.74 -1.48 -6.23
C ALA A 217 3.03 -2.81 -5.95
N VAL A 218 3.81 -3.88 -5.80
CA VAL A 218 3.33 -5.21 -5.43
C VAL A 218 3.13 -5.25 -3.92
N TRP A 219 2.08 -4.57 -3.47
CA TRP A 219 1.77 -4.42 -2.04
C TRP A 219 1.59 -5.78 -1.36
N PRO A 220 2.08 -5.96 -0.12
CA PRO A 220 1.98 -7.23 0.59
C PRO A 220 0.54 -7.58 1.01
N HIS A 221 -0.33 -6.57 1.14
CA HIS A 221 -1.70 -6.76 1.60
C HIS A 221 -2.71 -5.92 0.79
N ASN A 222 -3.98 -6.24 1.00
CA ASN A 222 -5.11 -5.73 0.21
C ASN A 222 -5.32 -4.20 0.29
N ASN A 223 -4.80 -3.53 1.32
CA ASN A 223 -5.04 -2.10 1.51
C ASN A 223 -3.78 -1.29 1.89
N THR A 224 -2.58 -1.76 1.54
CA THR A 224 -1.35 -0.99 1.80
C THR A 224 -1.39 0.37 1.11
N GLN A 225 -1.84 0.44 -0.16
CA GLN A 225 -2.05 1.72 -0.84
C GLN A 225 -2.98 2.63 -0.05
N GLY A 226 -4.13 2.12 0.40
CA GLY A 226 -5.11 2.86 1.18
C GLY A 226 -4.55 3.36 2.52
N ALA A 227 -3.69 2.59 3.19
CA ALA A 227 -3.01 3.05 4.41
C ALA A 227 -2.12 4.28 4.16
N TRP A 228 -1.39 4.30 3.05
CA TRP A 228 -0.64 5.48 2.62
C TRP A 228 -1.59 6.65 2.28
N ASP A 229 -2.66 6.40 1.52
CA ASP A 229 -3.64 7.41 1.15
C ASP A 229 -4.32 8.04 2.37
N MET A 230 -4.63 7.24 3.40
CA MET A 230 -5.24 7.70 4.65
C MET A 230 -4.22 8.36 5.58
N GLY A 231 -2.93 8.30 5.27
CA GLY A 231 -1.88 8.92 6.06
C GLY A 231 -1.51 8.15 7.31
N VAL A 232 -1.60 6.82 7.30
CA VAL A 232 -0.93 5.98 8.30
C VAL A 232 0.55 5.93 7.95
N HIS A 233 1.23 7.04 8.23
CA HIS A 233 2.62 7.27 7.87
C HIS A 233 3.24 8.30 8.82
N PRO A 234 4.53 8.16 9.19
CA PRO A 234 5.18 9.09 10.12
C PRO A 234 5.35 10.51 9.57
N THR A 235 5.41 10.69 8.25
CA THR A 235 5.69 12.00 7.64
C THR A 235 4.52 12.60 6.86
N PHE A 236 3.46 11.83 6.62
CA PHE A 236 2.33 12.24 5.78
C PHE A 236 0.99 12.03 6.49
N GLY A 237 0.12 13.04 6.37
CA GLY A 237 -1.31 12.91 6.64
C GLY A 237 -2.08 12.39 5.42
N PRO A 238 -3.42 12.34 5.52
CA PRO A 238 -4.28 11.93 4.41
C PRO A 238 -3.95 12.68 3.12
N GLY A 239 -3.95 11.97 1.99
CA GLY A 239 -3.65 12.53 0.68
C GLY A 239 -2.20 12.99 0.52
N TYR A 240 -1.25 12.34 1.20
CA TYR A 240 0.18 12.63 1.11
C TYR A 240 0.58 14.04 1.59
N LYS A 241 -0.28 14.70 2.37
CA LYS A 241 0.02 16.02 2.91
C LYS A 241 1.15 15.91 3.93
N ALA A 242 2.28 16.59 3.70
CA ALA A 242 3.38 16.63 4.67
C ALA A 242 2.89 17.10 6.05
N LEU A 243 3.38 16.44 7.10
CA LEU A 243 3.16 16.86 8.48
C LEU A 243 4.14 17.96 8.88
N ASP A 244 3.71 18.89 9.73
CA ASP A 244 4.58 19.93 10.28
C ASP A 244 5.70 19.32 11.14
N ASN A 245 5.38 18.24 11.87
CA ASN A 245 6.32 17.48 12.68
C ASN A 245 6.23 16.00 12.30
N ALA A 246 7.33 15.45 11.79
CA ALA A 246 7.44 14.03 11.50
C ALA A 246 7.42 13.18 12.77
N GLY A 247 6.70 12.07 12.73
CA GLY A 247 6.69 11.05 13.76
C GLY A 247 7.83 10.04 13.63
N LYS A 248 7.87 9.09 14.56
CA LYS A 248 8.69 7.89 14.48
C LYS A 248 8.00 6.89 13.55
N ASP A 249 8.76 6.27 12.67
CA ASP A 249 8.33 5.10 11.91
C ASP A 249 8.23 3.87 12.81
N ALA A 250 7.77 2.74 12.28
CA ALA A 250 7.59 1.51 13.04
C ALA A 250 8.88 1.08 13.76
N ALA A 251 10.03 1.09 13.08
CA ALA A 251 11.32 0.77 13.67
C ALA A 251 11.69 1.72 14.83
N GLY A 252 11.44 3.02 14.67
CA GLY A 252 11.62 4.03 15.71
C GLY A 252 10.65 3.85 16.88
N ILE A 253 9.40 3.45 16.62
CA ILE A 253 8.41 3.11 17.65
C ILE A 253 8.87 1.88 18.44
N TYR A 254 9.31 0.82 17.76
CA TYR A 254 9.83 -0.39 18.42
C TYR A 254 11.03 -0.11 19.31
N THR A 255 11.98 0.66 18.79
CA THR A 255 13.14 1.14 19.56
C THR A 255 12.70 1.94 20.79
N ALA A 256 11.69 2.79 20.65
CA ALA A 256 11.19 3.61 21.75
C ALA A 256 10.44 2.81 22.83
N VAL A 257 9.71 1.75 22.45
CA VAL A 257 9.10 0.79 23.40
C VAL A 257 10.18 0.09 24.22
N GLN A 258 11.22 -0.42 23.56
CA GLN A 258 12.30 -1.17 24.21
C GLN A 258 13.16 -0.29 25.13
N ASN A 259 13.42 0.95 24.71
CA ASN A 259 14.14 1.92 25.53
C ASN A 259 13.30 2.53 26.67
N GLY A 260 11.98 2.29 26.67
CA GLY A 260 11.04 2.86 27.65
C GLY A 260 10.86 4.37 27.52
N THR A 261 10.96 4.91 26.30
CA THR A 261 10.70 6.33 26.01
C THR A 261 9.25 6.59 25.61
N LEU A 262 8.52 5.56 25.20
CA LEU A 262 7.06 5.58 25.08
C LEU A 262 6.40 5.09 26.38
N SER A 263 5.36 5.79 26.82
CA SER A 263 4.49 5.39 27.94
C SER A 263 3.27 4.60 27.45
N ALA A 264 2.77 4.87 26.23
CA ALA A 264 1.58 4.22 25.70
C ALA A 264 1.74 3.75 24.25
N LEU A 265 1.12 2.62 23.91
CA LEU A 265 1.05 2.10 22.54
C LEU A 265 -0.37 1.65 22.23
N TYR A 266 -0.90 2.06 21.08
CA TYR A 266 -2.17 1.57 20.54
C TYR A 266 -1.89 0.78 19.25
N VAL A 267 -2.13 -0.52 19.30
CA VAL A 267 -1.99 -1.44 18.17
C VAL A 267 -3.38 -1.81 17.62
N VAL A 268 -3.56 -1.76 16.29
CA VAL A 268 -4.81 -2.15 15.60
C VAL A 268 -4.52 -3.08 14.42
N GLY A 269 -5.05 -4.29 14.41
CA GLY A 269 -4.99 -5.19 13.24
C GLY A 269 -3.57 -5.63 12.83
N THR A 270 -2.63 -5.69 13.78
CA THR A 270 -1.24 -6.11 13.55
C THR A 270 -0.65 -6.75 14.80
N ASP A 271 0.26 -7.71 14.63
CA ASP A 271 0.85 -8.48 15.74
C ASP A 271 2.39 -8.34 15.78
N PRO A 272 2.94 -7.17 16.17
CA PRO A 272 4.38 -6.94 16.15
C PRO A 272 5.17 -7.93 17.02
N VAL A 273 4.59 -8.48 18.07
CA VAL A 273 5.25 -9.52 18.90
C VAL A 273 5.23 -10.88 18.17
N GLY A 274 4.08 -11.31 17.65
CA GLY A 274 3.98 -12.57 16.93
C GLY A 274 4.79 -12.59 15.62
N ASP A 275 4.88 -11.44 14.95
CA ASP A 275 5.68 -11.25 13.74
C ASP A 275 7.19 -11.06 14.02
N GLY A 276 7.58 -10.94 15.30
CA GLY A 276 8.98 -10.83 15.72
C GLY A 276 9.62 -9.45 15.59
N PHE A 277 8.83 -8.38 15.38
CA PHE A 277 9.31 -6.99 15.38
C PHE A 277 9.50 -6.42 16.79
N LEU A 278 8.76 -6.94 17.77
CA LEU A 278 8.92 -6.66 19.19
C LEU A 278 9.14 -7.96 19.96
N ALA A 279 10.05 -7.95 20.93
CA ALA A 279 10.21 -9.08 21.83
C ALA A 279 9.07 -9.17 22.86
N ASP A 280 8.64 -8.02 23.37
CA ASP A 280 7.58 -7.86 24.37
C ASP A 280 7.06 -6.41 24.37
N ARG A 281 6.21 -6.08 25.34
CA ARG A 281 5.66 -4.72 25.56
C ARG A 281 6.63 -3.73 26.23
N GLY A 282 7.84 -4.14 26.55
CA GLY A 282 8.85 -3.31 27.22
C GLY A 282 8.35 -2.67 28.52
N LYS A 283 8.61 -1.37 28.67
CA LYS A 283 8.23 -0.57 29.85
C LYS A 283 6.94 0.25 29.64
N LEU A 284 6.11 -0.12 28.67
CA LEU A 284 4.85 0.59 28.41
C LEU A 284 3.95 0.57 29.65
N GLU A 285 3.55 1.75 30.11
CA GLU A 285 2.56 1.93 31.18
C GLU A 285 1.16 1.53 30.71
N PHE A 286 0.89 1.65 29.40
CA PHE A 286 -0.40 1.29 28.83
C PHE A 286 -0.28 0.73 27.41
N LEU A 287 -0.84 -0.45 27.16
CA LEU A 287 -0.92 -1.11 25.87
C LEU A 287 -2.38 -1.44 25.54
N VAL A 288 -2.87 -0.88 24.44
CA VAL A 288 -4.19 -1.19 23.87
C VAL A 288 -4.01 -1.98 22.60
N VAL A 289 -4.73 -3.09 22.48
CA VAL A 289 -4.72 -3.91 21.26
C VAL A 289 -6.15 -4.09 20.77
N GLN A 290 -6.41 -3.70 19.53
CA GLN A 290 -7.68 -3.88 18.86
C GLN A 290 -7.50 -4.91 17.75
N GLU A 291 -8.14 -6.08 17.92
CA GLU A 291 -7.80 -7.26 17.12
C GLU A 291 -8.97 -8.24 17.02
N LEU A 292 -8.94 -9.08 15.98
CA LEU A 292 -9.92 -10.16 15.77
C LEU A 292 -9.66 -11.36 16.67
N PHE A 293 -8.38 -11.62 16.95
CA PHE A 293 -7.90 -12.79 17.67
C PHE A 293 -7.02 -12.40 18.85
N LEU A 294 -6.90 -13.30 19.83
CA LEU A 294 -5.95 -13.14 20.93
C LEU A 294 -4.53 -13.48 20.46
N THR A 295 -3.91 -12.54 19.73
CA THR A 295 -2.54 -12.58 19.20
C THR A 295 -1.47 -12.52 20.29
N GLU A 296 -0.19 -12.73 19.96
CA GLU A 296 0.89 -12.64 20.95
C GLU A 296 1.01 -11.23 21.52
N THR A 297 0.81 -10.20 20.70
CA THR A 297 0.74 -8.80 21.16
C THR A 297 -0.49 -8.58 22.05
N ALA A 298 -1.66 -9.12 21.68
CA ALA A 298 -2.89 -8.95 22.47
C ALA A 298 -2.80 -9.58 23.87
N LYS A 299 -2.09 -10.71 24.02
CA LYS A 299 -1.87 -11.35 25.34
C LYS A 299 -1.09 -10.46 26.32
N LEU A 300 -0.33 -9.49 25.82
CA LEU A 300 0.43 -8.55 26.64
C LEU A 300 -0.34 -7.26 26.95
N ALA A 301 -1.50 -7.04 26.34
CA ALA A 301 -2.24 -5.79 26.44
C ALA A 301 -2.89 -5.57 27.81
N ASP A 302 -3.05 -4.30 28.21
CA ASP A 302 -3.89 -3.94 29.35
C ASP A 302 -5.37 -3.94 28.96
N VAL A 303 -5.67 -3.59 27.71
CA VAL A 303 -7.01 -3.61 27.14
C VAL A 303 -6.97 -4.26 25.76
N VAL A 304 -7.82 -5.28 25.57
CA VAL A 304 -8.09 -5.87 24.26
C VAL A 304 -9.49 -5.46 23.82
N LEU A 305 -9.60 -4.88 22.62
CA LEU A 305 -10.86 -4.41 22.03
C LEU A 305 -11.24 -5.33 20.85
N PRO A 306 -12.28 -6.17 20.97
CA PRO A 306 -12.63 -7.13 19.93
C PRO A 306 -13.22 -6.43 18.69
N ALA A 307 -12.51 -6.55 17.57
CA ALA A 307 -12.90 -5.95 16.30
C ALA A 307 -13.75 -6.90 15.43
N GLN A 308 -14.50 -6.33 14.49
CA GLN A 308 -15.20 -7.06 13.44
C GLN A 308 -14.27 -7.38 12.27
N SER A 309 -14.40 -8.59 11.72
CA SER A 309 -13.75 -8.96 10.47
C SER A 309 -14.37 -8.22 9.28
N TRP A 310 -13.68 -8.22 8.13
CA TRP A 310 -14.21 -7.61 6.90
C TRP A 310 -15.56 -8.23 6.48
N ALA A 311 -15.84 -9.48 6.87
CA ALA A 311 -17.05 -10.19 6.48
C ALA A 311 -18.29 -9.72 7.25
N GLU A 312 -18.12 -9.04 8.38
CA GLU A 312 -19.21 -8.60 9.28
C GLU A 312 -19.69 -7.17 8.99
N ARG A 313 -18.94 -6.41 8.19
CA ARG A 313 -19.13 -4.96 7.98
C ARG A 313 -18.96 -4.55 6.52
N ASP A 314 -19.34 -3.32 6.18
CA ASP A 314 -18.94 -2.68 4.93
C ASP A 314 -17.78 -1.70 5.14
N GLY A 315 -17.08 -1.41 4.05
CA GLY A 315 -15.91 -0.53 4.04
C GLY A 315 -15.34 -0.42 2.64
N THR A 316 -14.19 0.25 2.54
CA THR A 316 -13.46 0.36 1.28
C THR A 316 -11.99 -0.03 1.41
N PHE A 317 -11.43 -0.58 0.33
CA PHE A 317 -10.00 -0.83 0.15
C PHE A 317 -9.51 -0.14 -1.12
N THR A 318 -8.22 0.17 -1.17
CA THR A 318 -7.52 0.65 -2.36
C THR A 318 -6.49 -0.40 -2.80
N SER A 319 -6.69 -0.98 -3.98
CA SER A 319 -5.76 -1.94 -4.58
C SER A 319 -4.45 -1.28 -5.05
N GLY A 320 -3.42 -2.07 -5.37
CA GLY A 320 -2.19 -1.57 -6.01
C GLY A 320 -2.38 -0.94 -7.40
N GLU A 321 -3.51 -1.16 -8.06
CA GLU A 321 -3.90 -0.42 -9.28
C GLU A 321 -4.56 0.94 -8.98
N ARG A 322 -4.54 1.40 -7.72
CA ARG A 322 -5.13 2.67 -7.25
C ARG A 322 -6.64 2.75 -7.46
N ARG A 323 -7.29 1.60 -7.34
CA ARG A 323 -8.75 1.44 -7.44
C ARG A 323 -9.34 1.32 -6.04
N VAL A 324 -10.20 2.27 -5.67
CA VAL A 324 -11.05 2.18 -4.47
C VAL A 324 -12.18 1.22 -4.75
N GLN A 325 -12.33 0.20 -3.93
CA GLN A 325 -13.39 -0.79 -4.05
C GLN A 325 -14.14 -0.88 -2.74
N ARG A 326 -15.47 -0.92 -2.84
CA ARG A 326 -16.35 -1.18 -1.71
C ARG A 326 -16.52 -2.67 -1.50
N TYR A 327 -16.47 -3.12 -0.26
CA TYR A 327 -16.91 -4.45 0.13
C TYR A 327 -18.16 -4.36 1.01
N PHE A 328 -18.89 -5.47 1.12
CA PHE A 328 -20.19 -5.55 1.79
C PHE A 328 -20.16 -6.64 2.86
N PRO A 329 -20.97 -6.50 3.93
CA PRO A 329 -21.10 -7.54 4.93
C PRO A 329 -21.67 -8.82 4.29
N ALA A 330 -21.00 -9.93 4.55
CA ALA A 330 -21.42 -11.27 4.14
C ALA A 330 -22.12 -12.03 5.27
N ILE A 331 -21.81 -11.70 6.52
CA ILE A 331 -22.39 -12.31 7.73
C ILE A 331 -22.78 -11.23 8.75
N PRO A 332 -23.69 -11.52 9.69
CA PRO A 332 -23.92 -10.63 10.83
C PRO A 332 -22.69 -10.57 11.76
N PRO A 333 -22.54 -9.50 12.57
CA PRO A 333 -21.52 -9.42 13.60
C PRO A 333 -21.52 -10.62 14.54
N VAL A 334 -20.33 -11.07 14.91
CA VAL A 334 -20.11 -12.20 15.82
C VAL A 334 -19.92 -11.69 17.25
N GLY A 335 -20.82 -12.09 18.15
CA GLY A 335 -20.76 -11.69 19.56
C GLY A 335 -21.02 -10.20 19.74
N GLU A 336 -20.21 -9.53 20.56
CA GLU A 336 -20.28 -8.08 20.80
C GLU A 336 -19.16 -7.30 20.09
N SER A 337 -18.57 -7.88 19.03
CA SER A 337 -17.53 -7.22 18.24
C SER A 337 -18.04 -5.92 17.60
N ARG A 338 -17.15 -4.94 17.45
CA ARG A 338 -17.46 -3.65 16.81
C ARG A 338 -16.52 -3.37 15.64
N GLU A 339 -16.97 -2.55 14.71
CA GLU A 339 -16.13 -2.04 13.64
C GLU A 339 -14.94 -1.26 14.22
N ASP A 340 -13.73 -1.46 13.68
CA ASP A 340 -12.53 -0.73 14.09
C ASP A 340 -12.70 0.80 14.05
N TRP A 341 -13.32 1.32 12.97
CA TRP A 341 -13.66 2.73 12.85
C TRP A 341 -14.62 3.20 13.96
N ARG A 342 -15.57 2.36 14.39
CA ARG A 342 -16.53 2.70 15.45
C ARG A 342 -15.83 2.76 16.80
N ILE A 343 -14.93 1.81 17.09
CA ILE A 343 -14.12 1.81 18.30
C ILE A 343 -13.27 3.08 18.36
N SER A 344 -12.56 3.38 17.27
CA SER A 344 -11.73 4.59 17.17
C SER A 344 -12.56 5.88 17.34
N ALA A 345 -13.75 5.93 16.74
CA ALA A 345 -14.67 7.06 16.87
C ALA A 345 -15.18 7.24 18.31
N GLN A 346 -15.50 6.15 19.01
CA GLN A 346 -16.01 6.20 20.39
C GLN A 346 -14.95 6.68 21.37
N ILE A 347 -13.69 6.23 21.21
CA ILE A 347 -12.56 6.77 21.98
C ILE A 347 -12.37 8.25 21.62
N GLY A 348 -12.45 8.59 20.33
CA GLY A 348 -12.35 9.96 19.84
C GLY A 348 -13.40 10.90 20.41
N GLU A 349 -14.66 10.46 20.53
CA GLU A 349 -15.75 11.21 21.14
C GLU A 349 -15.44 11.58 22.60
N LYS A 350 -14.93 10.61 23.38
CA LYS A 350 -14.48 10.82 24.76
C LYS A 350 -13.29 11.78 24.86
N LEU A 351 -12.46 11.86 23.81
CA LEU A 351 -11.35 12.81 23.68
C LEU A 351 -11.76 14.15 23.01
N GLY A 352 -13.04 14.36 22.72
CA GLY A 352 -13.57 15.62 22.19
C GLY A 352 -13.51 15.78 20.66
N LEU A 353 -13.35 14.70 19.88
CA LEU A 353 -13.28 14.74 18.41
C LEU A 353 -14.64 14.79 17.69
N GLY A 354 -15.73 14.95 18.45
CA GLY A 354 -17.09 15.01 17.93
C GLY A 354 -17.82 13.67 17.99
N LYS A 355 -19.06 13.68 17.49
CA LYS A 355 -19.98 12.54 17.60
C LYS A 355 -19.56 11.37 16.72
N VAL A 356 -19.80 10.16 17.22
CA VAL A 356 -19.57 8.92 16.49
C VAL A 356 -20.44 8.87 15.22
N PRO A 357 -19.86 8.69 14.03
CA PRO A 357 -20.63 8.46 12.80
C PRO A 357 -21.49 7.20 12.91
N PHE A 358 -22.68 7.21 12.32
CA PHE A 358 -23.57 6.03 12.36
C PHE A 358 -23.35 5.03 11.22
N ALA A 359 -22.54 5.38 10.21
CA ALA A 359 -22.25 4.52 9.06
C ALA A 359 -20.89 4.84 8.42
N ALA A 360 -20.22 3.82 7.90
CA ALA A 360 -18.94 3.92 7.19
C ALA A 360 -18.99 4.90 5.99
N SER A 361 -20.12 4.94 5.27
CA SER A 361 -20.33 5.88 4.16
C SER A 361 -20.20 7.37 4.53
N LEU A 362 -20.47 7.75 5.79
CA LEU A 362 -20.28 9.12 6.26
C LEU A 362 -18.80 9.44 6.49
N ILE A 363 -18.06 8.45 6.99
CA ILE A 363 -16.60 8.53 7.14
C ILE A 363 -15.96 8.62 5.76
N PHE A 364 -16.43 7.81 4.81
CA PHE A 364 -15.96 7.87 3.43
C PHE A 364 -16.17 9.24 2.79
N LYS A 365 -17.31 9.88 3.06
CA LYS A 365 -17.55 11.26 2.59
C LYS A 365 -16.55 12.27 3.17
N GLU A 366 -16.19 12.11 4.44
CA GLU A 366 -15.17 12.95 5.08
C GLU A 366 -13.77 12.69 4.48
N LEU A 367 -13.34 11.43 4.41
CA LEU A 367 -12.02 11.08 3.88
C LEU A 367 -11.89 11.42 2.40
N ALA A 368 -12.94 11.31 1.59
CA ALA A 368 -12.94 11.71 0.18
C ALA A 368 -12.74 13.23 -0.01
N THR A 369 -12.98 14.02 1.04
CA THR A 369 -12.65 15.46 1.07
C THR A 369 -11.20 15.69 1.49
N ALA A 370 -10.69 14.87 2.41
CA ALA A 370 -9.33 14.96 2.92
C ALA A 370 -8.25 14.41 1.96
N VAL A 371 -8.64 13.48 1.08
CA VAL A 371 -7.74 12.78 0.14
C VAL A 371 -8.09 13.25 -1.28
N PRO A 372 -7.37 14.23 -1.86
CA PRO A 372 -7.78 14.87 -3.11
C PRO A 372 -8.08 13.92 -4.29
N PRO A 373 -7.33 12.81 -4.50
CA PRO A 373 -7.66 11.85 -5.55
C PRO A 373 -9.03 11.16 -5.41
N TYR A 374 -9.61 11.15 -4.20
CA TYR A 374 -10.89 10.49 -3.93
C TYR A 374 -12.07 11.45 -4.16
N LYS A 375 -11.80 12.69 -4.54
CA LYS A 375 -12.81 13.73 -4.69
C LYS A 375 -13.92 13.28 -5.66
N GLY A 376 -15.16 13.34 -5.17
CA GLY A 376 -16.35 12.96 -5.94
C GLY A 376 -16.71 11.47 -5.85
N MET A 377 -15.90 10.64 -5.19
CA MET A 377 -16.28 9.27 -4.87
C MET A 377 -17.26 9.25 -3.68
N ASP A 378 -18.26 8.38 -3.74
CA ASP A 378 -19.11 8.01 -2.62
C ASP A 378 -19.47 6.51 -2.71
N TYR A 379 -20.10 5.96 -1.67
CA TYR A 379 -20.46 4.53 -1.68
C TYR A 379 -21.41 4.12 -2.81
N ARG A 380 -22.16 5.07 -3.41
CA ARG A 380 -23.04 4.79 -4.54
C ARG A 380 -22.23 4.74 -5.84
N SER A 381 -21.28 5.65 -6.02
CA SER A 381 -20.40 5.64 -7.19
C SER A 381 -19.48 4.42 -7.18
N LEU A 382 -18.97 4.01 -6.02
CA LEU A 382 -18.15 2.80 -5.86
C LEU A 382 -18.92 1.50 -6.10
N ALA A 383 -20.20 1.46 -5.72
CA ALA A 383 -21.09 0.32 -5.95
C ALA A 383 -21.66 0.27 -7.37
N ARG A 384 -21.29 1.22 -8.26
CA ARG A 384 -21.78 1.23 -9.63
C ARG A 384 -21.24 0.01 -10.39
N VAL A 385 -22.16 -0.73 -10.97
CA VAL A 385 -21.88 -1.85 -11.89
C VAL A 385 -21.98 -1.32 -13.32
N GLU A 386 -21.05 -1.74 -14.16
CA GLU A 386 -21.07 -1.53 -15.61
C GLU A 386 -21.04 -2.90 -16.29
N GLU A 387 -21.50 -2.98 -17.54
CA GLU A 387 -21.51 -4.23 -18.30
C GLU A 387 -20.08 -4.77 -18.46
N GLN A 388 -19.87 -6.04 -18.11
CA GLN A 388 -18.55 -6.68 -18.14
C GLN A 388 -18.48 -7.72 -19.26
N TRP A 389 -17.34 -7.74 -19.95
CA TRP A 389 -17.03 -8.73 -20.97
C TRP A 389 -15.99 -9.73 -20.45
N PRO A 390 -16.15 -11.05 -20.66
CA PRO A 390 -17.28 -11.70 -21.32
C PRO A 390 -18.57 -11.65 -20.51
N ILE A 391 -19.72 -11.54 -21.20
CA ILE A 391 -21.03 -11.65 -20.55
C ILE A 391 -21.21 -13.07 -20.02
N MET A 392 -21.37 -13.18 -18.71
CA MET A 392 -21.58 -14.45 -18.02
C MET A 392 -22.85 -15.16 -18.49
N GLY A 393 -22.75 -16.48 -18.71
CA GLY A 393 -23.89 -17.31 -19.12
C GLY A 393 -24.12 -17.41 -20.63
N ARG A 394 -23.14 -17.04 -21.47
CA ARG A 394 -23.17 -17.37 -22.90
C ARG A 394 -22.47 -18.71 -23.16
N ASP A 395 -23.12 -19.56 -23.94
CA ASP A 395 -22.64 -20.91 -24.30
C ASP A 395 -21.41 -20.91 -25.22
N ASP A 396 -21.04 -19.74 -25.77
CA ASP A 396 -19.95 -19.55 -26.73
C ASP A 396 -18.57 -19.36 -26.07
N LEU A 397 -18.48 -19.33 -24.74
CA LEU A 397 -17.25 -19.05 -24.00
C LEU A 397 -16.86 -20.19 -23.05
N TYR A 398 -15.77 -20.88 -23.38
CA TYR A 398 -15.22 -22.05 -22.67
C TYR A 398 -14.92 -21.81 -21.17
N TYR A 399 -14.75 -20.55 -20.74
CA TYR A 399 -14.51 -20.16 -19.34
C TYR A 399 -15.70 -19.44 -18.67
N GLY A 400 -16.88 -19.40 -19.30
CA GLY A 400 -18.10 -18.81 -18.72
C GLY A 400 -18.63 -19.55 -17.47
N GLY A 401 -18.06 -20.70 -17.09
CA GLY A 401 -18.52 -21.50 -15.94
C GLY A 401 -18.01 -21.04 -14.57
N THR A 402 -16.97 -20.20 -14.51
CA THR A 402 -16.35 -19.76 -13.24
C THR A 402 -16.49 -18.27 -12.93
N GLY A 403 -17.00 -17.47 -13.87
CA GLY A 403 -17.31 -16.07 -13.56
C GLY A 403 -18.65 -15.94 -12.83
N TYR A 404 -18.95 -14.74 -12.37
CA TYR A 404 -20.18 -14.40 -11.68
C TYR A 404 -20.66 -13.04 -12.17
N ASP A 405 -21.97 -12.81 -12.09
CA ASP A 405 -22.54 -11.50 -12.37
C ASP A 405 -22.17 -10.54 -11.23
N ASN A 406 -21.30 -9.56 -11.51
CA ASN A 406 -20.87 -8.60 -10.50
C ASN A 406 -22.00 -7.61 -10.21
N LYS A 407 -22.62 -7.74 -9.03
CA LYS A 407 -23.66 -6.82 -8.54
C LYS A 407 -23.16 -5.86 -7.45
N SER A 408 -21.87 -5.91 -7.14
CA SER A 408 -21.25 -5.23 -6.00
C SER A 408 -20.45 -3.99 -6.41
N GLY A 409 -20.37 -3.72 -7.72
CA GLY A 409 -19.63 -2.61 -8.29
C GLY A 409 -18.17 -2.97 -8.59
N LEU A 410 -17.55 -2.14 -9.43
CA LEU A 410 -16.14 -2.29 -9.80
C LEU A 410 -15.21 -1.41 -8.97
N GLY A 411 -15.75 -0.45 -8.24
CA GLY A 411 -14.95 0.61 -7.65
C GLY A 411 -14.44 1.61 -8.68
N GLN A 412 -13.70 2.62 -8.21
CA GLN A 412 -13.22 3.72 -9.03
C GLN A 412 -11.71 3.83 -8.93
N GLN A 413 -11.05 3.91 -10.09
CA GLN A 413 -9.63 4.22 -10.19
C GLN A 413 -9.49 5.74 -10.30
N TRP A 414 -8.67 6.36 -9.46
CA TRP A 414 -8.48 7.82 -9.53
C TRP A 414 -7.37 8.21 -10.51
N ALA A 415 -7.38 9.47 -10.93
CA ALA A 415 -6.31 10.03 -11.75
C ALA A 415 -5.01 10.19 -10.95
N VAL A 416 -3.85 9.83 -11.51
CA VAL A 416 -2.55 10.21 -10.93
C VAL A 416 -2.24 11.68 -11.17
N ALA A 417 -1.33 12.25 -10.38
CA ALA A 417 -0.83 13.61 -10.61
C ALA A 417 -0.21 13.80 -12.01
N ALA A 418 0.36 12.74 -12.60
CA ALA A 418 0.88 12.79 -13.96
C ALA A 418 -0.22 12.99 -15.02
N GLU A 419 -1.47 12.55 -14.78
CA GLU A 419 -2.60 12.77 -15.70
C GLU A 419 -3.01 14.26 -15.74
N SER A 420 -2.66 15.03 -14.72
CA SER A 420 -2.83 16.49 -14.69
C SER A 420 -1.58 17.27 -15.11
N GLY A 421 -0.50 16.60 -15.53
CA GLY A 421 0.75 17.22 -16.00
C GLY A 421 1.62 17.83 -14.90
N SER A 422 1.45 17.42 -13.64
CA SER A 422 2.02 18.08 -12.46
C SER A 422 3.00 17.19 -11.68
N VAL A 423 4.00 16.61 -12.35
CA VAL A 423 4.98 15.72 -11.70
C VAL A 423 6.41 16.11 -12.07
N GLU A 424 7.23 16.33 -11.05
CA GLU A 424 8.67 16.55 -11.17
C GLU A 424 9.43 15.23 -10.97
N SER A 425 10.72 15.21 -11.32
CA SER A 425 11.57 14.04 -11.08
C SER A 425 11.74 13.76 -9.59
N PHE A 426 11.86 12.48 -9.22
CA PHE A 426 12.07 12.03 -7.85
C PHE A 426 13.56 11.99 -7.49
N ASP A 427 13.92 12.48 -6.31
CA ASP A 427 15.29 12.35 -5.79
C ASP A 427 15.57 10.91 -5.37
N ALA A 428 16.31 10.17 -6.20
CA ALA A 428 16.74 8.81 -5.91
C ALA A 428 18.18 8.80 -5.36
N ALA A 429 18.36 9.30 -4.13
CA ALA A 429 19.63 9.30 -3.41
C ALA A 429 20.27 7.89 -3.35
N GLU A 430 21.60 7.84 -3.17
CA GLU A 430 22.27 6.57 -2.88
C GLU A 430 21.88 6.09 -1.47
N PRO A 431 21.57 4.79 -1.27
CA PRO A 431 21.42 4.28 0.09
C PRO A 431 22.72 4.54 0.84
N ALA A 432 22.63 5.14 2.03
CA ALA A 432 23.79 5.36 2.88
C ALA A 432 24.56 4.03 3.01
N THR A 433 25.84 4.04 2.62
CA THR A 433 26.71 2.87 2.79
C THR A 433 26.65 2.46 4.25
N LYS A 434 26.04 1.31 4.55
CA LYS A 434 26.11 0.73 5.88
C LYS A 434 27.58 0.50 6.18
N ASP A 435 28.07 1.20 7.18
CA ASP A 435 29.38 0.98 7.77
C ASP A 435 29.44 -0.50 8.19
N THR A 436 30.27 -1.31 7.53
CA THR A 436 30.32 -2.78 7.65
C THR A 436 30.86 -3.26 9.01
N ASN A 437 30.86 -2.40 10.03
CA ASN A 437 31.42 -2.66 11.35
C ASN A 437 30.39 -2.91 12.47
N SER A 438 29.10 -3.06 12.15
CA SER A 438 28.07 -3.42 13.15
C SER A 438 27.38 -4.74 12.82
N VAL A 439 28.16 -5.82 12.81
CA VAL A 439 27.67 -7.17 13.11
C VAL A 439 28.51 -7.71 14.25
N ARG A 440 28.02 -7.55 15.48
CA ARG A 440 28.29 -8.43 16.63
C ARG A 440 27.09 -8.44 17.55
#